data_AF-A0A3C0E0T9-F1
#
_entry.id   AF-A0A3C0E0T9-F1
#
_cell.length_a   1.000
_cell.length_b   1.000
_cell.length_c   1.000
_cell.angle_alpha   90.00
_cell.angle_beta   90.00
_cell.angle_gamma   90.00
#
_symmetry.space_group_name_H-M   'P 1'
#
loop_
_entity.id
_entity.type
_entity.pdbx_description
1 polymer ?
#
loop_
_entity_poly.entity_id
_entity_poly.type
_entity_poly.pdbx_seq_one_letter_code
_entity_poly.pdbx_strand_id
1 'polypeptide(L)' 'VALFKDGRLAAMVERHHIEGRTAEMIADHLKMAFDEFC' A
#
# COMPACT_ATOMS: atom_id res chain seq x y z
N VAL A 1 -5.35 0.70 4.12
CA VAL A 1 -4.33 1.77 4.01
C VAL A 1 -4.58 2.50 2.71
N ALA A 2 -4.42 3.82 2.65
CA ALA A 2 -4.59 4.59 1.42
C ALA A 2 -3.38 5.49 1.19
N LEU A 3 -2.85 5.48 -0.04
CA LEU A 3 -1.77 6.35 -0.49
C LEU A 3 -2.38 7.51 -1.28
N PHE A 4 -2.03 8.73 -0.88
CA PHE A 4 -2.45 9.95 -1.56
C PHE A 4 -1.25 10.63 -2.21
N LYS A 5 -1.42 11.09 -3.45
CA LYS A 5 -0.48 11.95 -4.16
C LYS A 5 -1.21 13.21 -4.60
N ASP A 6 -0.67 14.38 -4.26
CA ASP A 6 -1.24 15.69 -4.61
C ASP A 6 -2.73 15.84 -4.23
N GLY A 7 -3.11 15.30 -3.07
CA GLY A 7 -4.48 15.35 -2.56
C GLY A 7 -5.46 14.41 -3.27
N ARG A 8 -4.99 13.55 -4.18
CA ARG A 8 -5.80 12.53 -4.86
C ARG A 8 -5.41 11.13 -4.39
N LEU A 9 -6.39 10.24 -4.30
CA LEU A 9 -6.17 8.84 -3.98
C LEU A 9 -5.37 8.19 -5.13
N ALA A 10 -4.17 7.71 -4.83
CA ALA A 10 -3.27 7.06 -5.79
C ALA A 10 -3.37 5.53 -5.71
N ALA A 11 -3.36 4.98 -4.50
CA ALA A 11 -3.50 3.54 -4.28
C ALA A 11 -4.22 3.24 -2.96
N MET A 12 -4.82 2.04 -2.85
CA MET A 12 -5.45 1.57 -1.62
C MET A 12 -5.11 0.11 -1.37
N VAL A 13 -4.72 -0.20 -0.14
CA VAL A 13 -4.54 -1.56 0.37
C VAL A 13 -5.75 -1.92 1.21
N GLU A 14 -6.56 -2.84 0.70
CA GLU A 14 -7.75 -3.36 1.35
C GLU A 14 -7.42 -4.35 2.49
N ARG A 15 -8.37 -4.57 3.41
CA ARG A 15 -8.19 -5.43 4.60
C ARG A 15 -7.78 -6.86 4.25
N HIS A 16 -8.29 -7.41 3.15
CA HIS A 16 -7.96 -8.76 2.69
C HIS A 16 -6.48 -8.91 2.26
N HIS A 17 -5.79 -7.81 1.96
CA HIS A 17 -4.35 -7.77 1.71
C HIS A 17 -3.50 -7.62 2.99
N ILE A 18 -4.14 -7.52 4.15
CA ILE A 18 -3.48 -7.28 5.44
C ILE A 18 -3.71 -8.48 6.36
N GLU A 19 -4.94 -8.99 6.43
CA GLU A 19 -5.26 -10.16 7.25
C GLU A 19 -4.46 -11.40 6.81
N GLY A 20 -3.86 -12.09 7.78
CA GLY A 20 -3.10 -13.31 7.54
C GLY A 20 -1.73 -13.12 6.87
N ARG A 21 -1.29 -11.88 6.62
CA ARG A 21 0.03 -11.58 6.05
C ARG A 21 1.02 -11.14 7.12
N THR A 22 2.29 -11.42 6.89
CA THR A 22 3.37 -10.95 7.77
C THR A 22 3.63 -9.45 7.54
N ALA A 23 4.25 -8.81 8.53
CA ALA A 23 4.64 -7.41 8.44
C ALA A 23 5.56 -7.14 7.23
N GLU A 24 6.49 -8.04 6.92
CA GLU A 24 7.38 -7.92 5.75
C GLU A 24 6.63 -7.97 4.42
N MET A 25 5.69 -8.89 4.25
CA MET A 25 4.89 -8.96 3.03
C MET A 25 4.05 -7.69 2.82
N ILE A 26 3.51 -7.13 3.89
CA ILE A 26 2.76 -5.87 3.85
C ILE A 26 3.72 -4.71 3.52
N ALA A 27 4.89 -4.66 4.16
CA ALA A 27 5.90 -3.63 3.93
C ALA A 27 6.38 -3.63 2.48
N ASP A 28 6.66 -4.80 1.89
CA ASP A 28 7.10 -4.90 0.49
C ASP A 28 6.01 -4.49 -0.48
N HIS A 29 4.74 -4.83 -0.20
CA HIS A 29 3.62 -4.33 -0.99
C HIS A 29 3.51 -2.80 -0.95
N LEU A 30 3.68 -2.20 0.24
CA LEU A 30 3.68 -0.75 0.38
C LEU A 30 4.85 -0.10 -0.34
N LYS A 31 6.06 -0.67 -0.27
CA LYS A 31 7.24 -0.16 -1.01
C LYS A 31 6.99 -0.16 -2.51
N MET A 32 6.45 -1.24 -3.07
CA MET A 32 6.10 -1.28 -4.50
C MET A 32 5.10 -0.19 -4.88
N ALA A 33 4.07 0.04 -4.06
CA ALA A 33 3.14 1.14 -4.28
C ALA A 33 3.82 2.51 -4.21
N PHE A 34 4.78 2.70 -3.29
CA PHE A 34 5.58 3.92 -3.27
C PHE A 34 6.45 4.04 -4.53
N ASP A 35 7.11 2.99 -4.99
CA ASP A 35 7.96 3.02 -6.18
C ASP A 35 7.16 3.34 -7.46
N GLU A 36 5.89 2.92 -7.54
CA GLU A 36 5.02 3.20 -8.69
C GLU A 36 4.46 4.63 -8.66
N PHE A 37 4.14 5.15 -7.46
CA PHE A 37 3.42 6.41 -7.33
C PHE A 37 4.27 7.58 -6.83
N CYS A 38 5.50 7.41 -6.36
CA CYS A 38 6.37 8.51 -5.91
C CYS A 38 7.46 8.82 -6.93
#